data_AF-A0A7X0L5F8-F1
#
_entry.id   AF-A0A7X0L5F8-F1
#
_cell.length_a   1.000
_cell.length_b   1.000
_cell.length_c   1.000
_cell.angle_alpha   90.00
_cell.angle_beta   90.00
_cell.angle_gamma   90.00
#
_symmetry.space_group_name_H-M   'P 1'
#
loop_
_entity.id
_entity.type
_entity.pdbx_description
1 polymer ?
#
loop_
_entity_poly.entity_id
_entity_poly.type
_entity_poly.pdbx_seq_one_letter_code
_entity_poly.pdbx_strand_id
1 'polypeptide(L)'
;MAKSTVEKSSARLKTVLDVLAEGTWSEKSLNAGEILAEAIVRVPLDERESELLSGGIPRGHKSLTSETAKLVKAGWLVKGRSGWTITDDGLRATVAFAKPDEFVTALAEGTPVPADTPLPAAPVKKAPARKPAAKKAPAAEKIPVAKAAPKKAAAPKARAAVEKLEQPSAVAIAGDFNTILGAAEDWAPQYDEVQMKFNARRKVWTLAATLPAGFYTYKIALNRSWDENYGAFGVRDGANHELKHDGGKVTFTYDHATRDIVTA
;
A
#
# COMPACT_ATOMS: atom_id res chain seq x y z
N MET A 1 23.22 14.42 -12.27
CA MET A 1 22.15 13.44 -12.55
C MET A 1 22.20 12.27 -11.56
N ALA A 2 23.30 11.50 -11.46
CA ALA A 2 23.37 10.37 -10.51
C ALA A 2 23.23 10.77 -9.03
N LYS A 3 23.82 11.91 -8.62
CA LYS A 3 23.73 12.41 -7.25
C LYS A 3 22.28 12.76 -6.85
N SER A 4 21.54 13.41 -7.75
CA SER A 4 20.13 13.74 -7.55
C SER A 4 19.22 12.51 -7.53
N THR A 5 19.53 11.45 -8.28
CA THR A 5 18.76 10.20 -8.23
C THR A 5 18.97 9.47 -6.90
N VAL A 6 20.21 9.40 -6.40
CA VAL A 6 20.51 8.81 -5.07
C VAL A 6 19.89 9.62 -3.93
N GLU A 7 19.95 10.96 -4.00
CA GLU A 7 19.31 11.86 -3.03
C GLU A 7 17.78 11.68 -3.02
N LYS A 8 17.14 11.57 -4.19
CA LYS A 8 15.70 11.30 -4.29
C LYS A 8 15.31 9.90 -3.79
N SER A 9 16.11 8.87 -4.07
CA SER A 9 15.87 7.50 -3.54
C SER A 9 15.96 7.49 -2.02
N SER A 10 16.96 8.20 -1.47
CA SER A 10 17.16 8.39 -0.04
C SER A 10 15.98 9.12 0.61
N ALA A 11 15.51 10.19 -0.02
CA ALA A 11 14.33 10.93 0.42
C ALA A 11 13.06 10.07 0.37
N ARG A 12 12.87 9.23 -0.66
CA ARG A 12 11.76 8.26 -0.72
C ARG A 12 11.82 7.25 0.40
N LEU A 13 12.99 6.68 0.69
CA LEU A 13 13.15 5.70 1.77
C LEU A 13 12.83 6.32 3.15
N LYS A 14 13.26 7.56 3.39
CA LYS A 14 12.87 8.29 4.60
C LYS A 14 11.35 8.53 4.63
N THR A 15 10.77 8.93 3.50
CA THR A 15 9.34 9.19 3.39
C THR A 15 8.51 7.93 3.68
N VAL A 16 8.97 6.73 3.30
CA VAL A 16 8.32 5.47 3.70
C VAL A 16 8.21 5.36 5.23
N LEU A 17 9.29 5.69 5.97
CA LEU A 17 9.28 5.66 7.43
C LEU A 17 8.38 6.76 8.01
N ASP A 18 8.37 7.95 7.41
CA ASP A 18 7.50 9.05 7.84
C ASP A 18 6.01 8.72 7.64
N VAL A 19 5.64 8.11 6.50
CA VAL A 19 4.25 7.64 6.22
C VAL A 19 3.83 6.56 7.22
N LEU A 20 4.74 5.63 7.54
CA LEU A 20 4.49 4.62 8.58
C LEU A 20 4.30 5.26 9.96
N ALA A 21 5.10 6.28 10.30
CA ALA A 21 4.96 7.02 11.54
C ALA A 21 3.61 7.75 11.61
N GLU A 22 3.22 8.49 10.56
CA GLU A 22 1.90 9.13 10.46
C GLU A 22 0.75 8.12 10.61
N GLY A 23 0.92 6.93 10.03
CA GLY A 23 -0.01 5.81 10.15
C GLY A 23 -0.27 5.35 11.58
N THR A 24 0.67 5.56 12.52
CA THR A 24 0.45 5.20 13.93
C THR A 24 -0.62 6.05 14.63
N TRP A 25 -0.92 7.24 14.11
CA TRP A 25 -1.96 8.14 14.63
C TRP A 25 -3.17 8.28 13.68
N SER A 26 -3.16 7.56 12.56
CA SER A 26 -4.24 7.54 11.58
C SER A 26 -5.26 6.45 11.92
N GLU A 27 -6.55 6.72 11.67
CA GLU A 27 -7.59 5.68 11.70
C GLU A 27 -7.53 4.78 10.45
N LYS A 28 -6.86 5.23 9.39
CA LYS A 28 -6.63 4.46 8.16
C LYS A 28 -5.29 3.74 8.26
N SER A 29 -5.32 2.41 8.28
CA SER A 29 -4.13 1.58 8.08
C SER A 29 -3.83 1.45 6.59
N LEU A 30 -2.58 1.72 6.19
CA LEU A 30 -2.11 1.56 4.83
C LEU A 30 -1.39 0.23 4.67
N ASN A 31 -1.61 -0.44 3.54
CA ASN A 31 -0.81 -1.62 3.19
C ASN A 31 0.57 -1.22 2.62
N ALA A 32 1.47 -2.20 2.45
CA ALA A 32 2.83 -1.96 1.95
C ALA A 32 2.88 -1.22 0.61
N GLY A 33 2.02 -1.62 -0.34
CA GLY A 33 1.89 -0.98 -1.64
C GLY A 33 1.39 0.46 -1.56
N GLU A 34 0.38 0.72 -0.72
CA GLU A 34 -0.11 2.09 -0.47
C GLU A 34 0.95 2.98 0.19
N ILE A 35 1.75 2.45 1.12
CA ILE A 35 2.86 3.18 1.75
C ILE A 35 3.92 3.56 0.71
N LEU A 36 4.30 2.61 -0.15
CA LEU A 36 5.27 2.84 -1.22
C LEU A 36 4.73 3.84 -2.25
N ALA A 37 3.46 3.72 -2.64
CA ALA A 37 2.80 4.64 -3.54
C ALA A 37 2.73 6.06 -2.95
N GLU A 38 2.33 6.21 -1.69
CA GLU A 38 2.31 7.49 -0.98
C GLU A 38 3.71 8.12 -0.92
N ALA A 39 4.75 7.32 -0.65
CA ALA A 39 6.12 7.81 -0.66
C ALA A 39 6.57 8.31 -2.05
N ILE A 40 6.13 7.63 -3.13
CA ILE A 40 6.40 8.06 -4.50
C ILE A 40 5.60 9.31 -4.87
N VAL A 41 4.37 9.46 -4.39
CA VAL A 41 3.57 10.69 -4.60
C VAL A 41 4.27 11.89 -3.96
N ARG A 42 4.77 11.73 -2.73
CA ARG A 42 5.48 12.79 -2.00
C ARG A 42 6.86 13.10 -2.59
N VAL A 43 7.55 12.10 -3.10
CA VAL A 43 8.86 12.24 -3.75
C VAL A 43 8.83 11.51 -5.10
N PRO A 44 8.39 12.19 -6.18
CA PRO A 44 8.21 11.59 -7.50
C PRO A 44 9.49 10.96 -8.07
N LEU A 45 9.29 9.88 -8.85
CA LEU A 45 10.35 9.22 -9.61
C LEU A 45 10.90 10.16 -10.70
N ASP A 46 12.21 10.09 -10.95
CA ASP A 46 12.78 10.73 -12.14
C ASP A 46 12.55 9.89 -13.41
N GLU A 47 12.97 10.39 -14.56
CA GLU A 47 12.76 9.73 -15.87
C GLU A 47 13.31 8.29 -15.88
N ARG A 48 14.54 8.09 -15.40
CA ARG A 48 15.20 6.78 -15.35
C ARG A 48 14.51 5.83 -14.38
N GLU A 49 14.01 6.35 -13.27
CA GLU A 49 13.30 5.58 -12.26
C GLU A 49 11.88 5.24 -12.68
N SER A 50 11.28 6.06 -13.54
CA SER A 50 9.95 5.87 -14.12
C SER A 50 9.95 4.82 -15.23
N GLU A 51 11.12 4.50 -15.81
CA GLU A 51 11.26 3.41 -16.79
C GLU A 51 10.68 2.09 -16.25
N LEU A 52 9.72 1.54 -17.00
CA LEU A 52 9.13 0.25 -16.68
C LEU A 52 10.11 -0.89 -16.98
N LEU A 53 10.23 -1.79 -16.02
CA LEU A 53 10.93 -3.06 -16.21
C LEU A 53 10.03 -4.04 -16.99
N SER A 54 10.57 -5.18 -17.41
CA SER A 54 9.83 -6.21 -18.16
C SER A 54 8.55 -6.69 -17.47
N GLY A 55 8.45 -6.56 -16.15
CA GLY A 55 7.24 -6.86 -15.37
C GLY A 55 6.31 -5.67 -15.13
N GLY A 56 6.44 -4.57 -15.87
CA GLY A 56 5.52 -3.42 -15.76
C GLY A 56 5.68 -2.54 -14.52
N ILE A 57 6.67 -2.83 -13.67
CA ILE A 57 6.96 -2.07 -12.45
C ILE A 57 8.07 -1.06 -12.76
N PRO A 58 7.92 0.25 -12.43
CA PRO A 58 8.98 1.23 -12.57
C PRO A 58 10.21 0.80 -11.79
N ARG A 59 11.38 1.00 -12.39
CA ARG A 59 12.68 0.69 -11.78
C ARG A 59 12.80 1.28 -10.38
N GLY A 60 12.38 2.53 -10.19
CA GLY A 60 12.43 3.25 -8.92
C GLY A 60 11.55 2.63 -7.84
N HIS A 61 10.35 2.16 -8.21
CA HIS A 61 9.47 1.43 -7.29
C HIS A 61 10.13 0.12 -6.84
N LYS A 62 10.65 -0.69 -7.78
CA LYS A 62 11.35 -1.93 -7.45
C LYS A 62 12.58 -1.69 -6.56
N SER A 63 13.35 -0.64 -6.86
CA SER A 63 14.48 -0.21 -6.03
C SER A 63 14.02 0.12 -4.62
N LEU A 64 13.02 0.99 -4.47
CA LEU A 64 12.47 1.39 -3.16
C LEU A 64 11.97 0.18 -2.35
N THR A 65 11.22 -0.73 -2.97
CA THR A 65 10.76 -1.97 -2.32
C THR A 65 11.95 -2.80 -1.80
N SER A 66 13.04 -2.89 -2.56
CA SER A 66 14.27 -3.56 -2.11
C SER A 66 14.96 -2.80 -0.98
N GLU A 67 15.06 -1.48 -1.07
CA GLU A 67 15.77 -0.64 -0.10
C GLU A 67 15.11 -0.62 1.28
N THR A 68 13.80 -0.80 1.36
CA THR A 68 13.10 -0.92 2.66
C THR A 68 13.58 -2.11 3.51
N ALA A 69 14.31 -3.07 2.95
CA ALA A 69 15.02 -4.08 3.74
C ALA A 69 16.09 -3.47 4.67
N LYS A 70 16.67 -2.32 4.32
CA LYS A 70 17.61 -1.57 5.18
C LYS A 70 16.93 -1.12 6.47
N LEU A 71 15.67 -0.68 6.40
CA LEU A 71 14.88 -0.29 7.58
C LEU A 71 14.59 -1.48 8.49
N VAL A 72 14.37 -2.67 7.91
CA VAL A 72 14.20 -3.91 8.67
C VAL A 72 15.50 -4.30 9.37
N LYS A 73 16.64 -4.23 8.67
CA LYS A 73 17.95 -4.53 9.24
C LYS A 73 18.32 -3.60 10.40
N ALA A 74 17.93 -2.32 10.31
CA ALA A 74 18.09 -1.34 11.38
C ALA A 74 17.11 -1.52 12.55
N GLY A 75 16.15 -2.44 12.45
CA GLY A 75 15.11 -2.65 13.47
C GLY A 75 14.04 -1.56 13.50
N TRP A 76 13.96 -0.70 12.49
CA TRP A 76 13.02 0.43 12.42
C TRP A 76 11.68 0.05 11.80
N LEU A 77 11.66 -1.04 11.04
CA LEU A 77 10.49 -1.54 10.32
C LEU A 77 10.36 -3.06 10.54
N VAL A 78 9.15 -3.50 10.83
CA VAL A 78 8.79 -4.92 10.80
C VAL A 78 7.89 -5.16 9.58
N LYS A 79 8.32 -6.06 8.69
CA LYS A 79 7.50 -6.54 7.57
C LYS A 79 6.79 -7.82 7.99
N GLY A 80 5.50 -7.72 8.28
CA GLY A 80 4.64 -8.83 8.64
C GLY A 80 3.74 -9.28 7.50
N ARG A 81 3.09 -10.43 7.68
CA ARG A 81 2.03 -10.91 6.76
C ARG A 81 0.78 -10.03 6.77
N SER A 82 0.59 -9.24 7.82
CA SER A 82 -0.54 -8.30 7.98
C SER A 82 -0.19 -6.88 7.52
N GLY A 83 0.97 -6.69 6.89
CA GLY A 83 1.45 -5.38 6.46
C GLY A 83 2.74 -4.96 7.17
N TRP A 84 3.09 -3.69 7.01
CA TRP A 84 4.31 -3.11 7.55
C TRP A 84 4.01 -2.32 8.82
N THR A 85 4.87 -2.43 9.83
CA THR A 85 4.71 -1.75 11.12
C THR A 85 6.01 -1.08 11.51
N ILE A 86 5.95 0.18 11.92
CA ILE A 86 7.08 0.91 12.47
C ILE A 86 7.32 0.51 13.93
N THR A 87 8.58 0.39 14.33
CA THR A 87 8.96 0.10 15.72
C THR A 87 9.13 1.40 16.52
N ASP A 88 9.24 1.30 17.85
CA ASP A 88 9.56 2.46 18.70
C ASP A 88 10.89 3.12 18.29
N ASP A 89 11.89 2.32 17.93
CA ASP A 89 13.17 2.83 17.43
C ASP A 89 13.02 3.47 16.05
N GLY A 90 12.17 2.92 15.19
CA GLY A 90 11.82 3.56 13.92
C GLY A 90 11.13 4.91 14.11
N LEU A 91 10.21 5.01 15.07
CA LEU A 91 9.57 6.27 15.44
C LEU A 91 10.63 7.28 15.93
N ARG A 92 11.51 6.89 16.85
CA ARG A 92 12.61 7.75 17.29
C ARG A 92 13.55 8.15 16.15
N ALA A 93 13.81 7.25 15.20
CA ALA A 93 14.66 7.53 14.05
C ALA A 93 14.10 8.67 13.17
N THR A 94 12.78 8.81 13.05
CA THR A 94 12.16 9.94 12.33
C THR A 94 12.49 11.31 12.96
N VAL A 95 12.74 11.33 14.28
CA VAL A 95 13.14 12.53 15.03
C VAL A 95 14.66 12.71 15.03
N ALA A 96 15.41 11.64 15.31
CA ALA A 96 16.87 11.65 15.39
C ALA A 96 17.53 12.02 14.05
N PHE A 97 16.93 11.57 12.93
CA PHE A 97 17.46 11.76 11.59
C PHE A 97 16.46 12.48 10.70
N ALA A 98 16.16 13.73 11.05
CA ALA A 98 15.16 14.55 10.37
C ALA A 98 15.51 14.86 8.89
N LYS A 99 16.80 14.86 8.53
CA LYS A 99 17.23 15.09 7.15
C LYS A 99 17.45 13.77 6.39
N PRO A 100 17.04 13.66 5.12
CA PRO A 100 17.25 12.45 4.31
C PRO A 100 18.70 11.96 4.23
N ASP A 101 19.68 12.87 4.14
CA ASP A 101 21.09 12.50 4.03
C ASP A 101 21.67 11.96 5.34
N GLU A 102 21.28 12.56 6.47
CA GLU A 102 21.64 12.07 7.81
C GLU A 102 21.00 10.70 8.07
N PHE A 103 19.75 10.54 7.64
CA PHE A 103 19.00 9.29 7.74
C PHE A 103 19.65 8.13 6.97
N VAL A 104 20.05 8.35 5.73
CA VAL A 104 20.67 7.29 4.92
C VAL A 104 22.10 7.01 5.36
N THR A 105 22.85 8.03 5.81
CA THR A 105 24.16 7.82 6.44
C THR A 105 24.03 6.96 7.69
N ALA A 106 23.09 7.27 8.58
CA ALA A 106 22.84 6.48 9.79
C ALA A 106 22.44 5.03 9.46
N LEU A 107 21.59 4.82 8.44
CA LEU A 107 21.24 3.47 7.97
C LEU A 107 22.42 2.71 7.39
N ALA A 108 23.31 3.38 6.65
CA ALA A 108 24.47 2.78 6.02
C ALA A 108 25.54 2.39 7.05
N GLU A 109 25.76 3.24 8.05
CA GLU A 109 26.72 3.03 9.14
C GLU A 109 26.17 2.10 10.23
N GLY A 110 24.86 1.86 10.26
CA GLY A 110 24.20 1.10 11.32
C GLY A 110 24.18 1.86 12.64
N THR A 111 24.16 3.19 12.57
CA THR A 111 24.19 4.08 13.73
C THR A 111 22.95 3.84 14.59
N PRO A 112 23.11 3.43 15.86
CA PRO A 112 21.97 3.20 16.74
C PRO A 112 21.24 4.52 17.00
N VAL A 113 19.91 4.45 17.08
CA VAL A 113 19.10 5.61 17.46
C VAL A 113 19.44 5.95 18.91
N PRO A 114 19.83 7.20 19.24
CA PRO A 114 20.15 7.56 20.62
C PRO A 114 18.96 7.26 21.54
N ALA A 115 19.21 6.52 22.62
CA ALA A 115 18.14 6.03 23.51
C ALA A 115 17.32 7.15 24.16
N ASP A 116 17.93 8.33 24.32
CA ASP A 116 17.30 9.54 24.88
C ASP A 116 16.46 10.31 23.84
N THR A 117 16.41 9.86 22.58
CA THR A 117 15.59 10.50 21.56
C THR A 117 14.12 10.32 21.93
N PRO A 118 13.34 11.41 22.09
CA PRO A 118 11.92 11.30 22.39
C PRO A 118 11.17 10.68 21.21
N LEU A 119 10.12 9.92 21.51
CA LEU A 119 9.18 9.51 20.47
C LEU A 119 8.55 10.75 19.83
N PRO A 120 8.24 10.73 18.52
CA PRO A 120 7.57 11.83 17.88
C PRO A 120 6.23 12.08 18.57
N ALA A 121 5.93 13.34 18.85
CA ALA A 121 4.62 13.70 19.36
C ALA A 121 3.57 13.44 18.29
N ALA A 122 2.42 12.88 18.68
CA ALA A 122 1.27 12.76 17.81
C ALA A 122 0.98 14.13 17.16
N PRO A 123 0.78 14.21 15.84
CA PRO A 123 0.42 15.47 15.20
C PRO A 123 -0.85 15.98 15.89
N VAL A 124 -0.73 17.11 16.60
CA VAL A 124 -1.86 17.76 17.23
C VAL A 124 -2.81 18.12 16.10
N LYS A 125 -3.97 17.46 16.02
CA LYS A 125 -5.07 17.90 15.15
C LYS A 125 -5.29 19.36 15.49
N LYS A 126 -4.80 20.30 14.67
CA LYS A 126 -5.16 21.70 14.78
C LYS A 126 -6.67 21.72 14.63
N ALA A 127 -7.37 21.87 15.75
CA ALA A 127 -8.80 22.12 15.74
C ALA A 127 -9.03 23.26 14.73
N PRO A 128 -9.97 23.11 13.78
CA PRO A 128 -10.24 24.19 12.84
C PRO A 128 -10.52 25.45 13.65
N ALA A 129 -9.77 26.51 13.37
CA ALA A 129 -9.96 27.81 13.99
C ALA A 129 -11.44 28.17 13.87
N ARG A 130 -12.13 28.23 15.00
CA ARG A 130 -13.53 28.64 15.07
C ARG A 130 -13.63 30.05 14.48
N LYS A 131 -14.16 30.16 13.26
CA LYS A 131 -14.67 31.44 12.74
C LYS A 131 -15.80 31.91 13.66
N PRO A 132 -15.91 33.23 13.97
CA PRO A 132 -16.96 33.74 14.85
C PRO A 132 -18.34 33.52 14.24
N ALA A 133 -19.29 33.09 15.07
CA ALA A 133 -20.66 32.78 14.71
C ALA A 133 -21.46 34.03 14.29
N ALA A 134 -22.08 33.99 13.12
CA ALA A 134 -23.17 34.89 12.74
C ALA A 134 -24.52 34.34 13.23
N LYS A 135 -25.42 35.27 13.56
CA LYS A 135 -26.63 35.13 14.39
C LYS A 135 -27.76 34.27 13.77
N LYS A 136 -28.53 33.65 14.68
CA LYS A 136 -29.79 32.87 14.53
C LYS A 136 -30.96 33.63 13.88
N ALA A 137 -31.86 32.90 13.20
CA ALA A 137 -33.26 32.57 13.60
C ALA A 137 -34.13 32.12 12.38
N PRO A 138 -35.33 31.50 12.52
CA PRO A 138 -35.69 30.36 13.37
C PRO A 138 -36.57 29.25 12.68
N ALA A 139 -36.53 28.08 13.30
CA ALA A 139 -37.51 26.98 13.48
C ALA A 139 -38.79 26.80 12.63
N ALA A 140 -38.96 25.55 12.15
CA ALA A 140 -40.16 24.69 12.21
C ALA A 140 -39.67 23.24 11.99
N GLU A 141 -40.17 22.13 12.56
CA GLU A 141 -41.01 21.75 13.70
C GLU A 141 -40.68 20.25 13.93
N LYS A 142 -40.85 19.73 15.15
CA LYS A 142 -40.51 18.34 15.59
C LYS A 142 -41.61 17.36 15.10
N ILE A 143 -41.60 16.02 15.22
CA ILE A 143 -41.38 15.11 16.38
C ILE A 143 -41.35 13.62 15.86
N PRO A 144 -41.23 12.56 16.69
CA PRO A 144 -40.07 11.84 17.27
C PRO A 144 -39.85 10.42 16.64
N VAL A 145 -38.87 9.58 17.05
CA VAL A 145 -39.06 8.51 18.07
C VAL A 145 -37.72 7.81 18.41
N ALA A 146 -37.54 7.59 19.72
CA ALA A 146 -36.79 6.58 20.46
C ALA A 146 -35.25 6.46 20.40
N LYS A 147 -34.65 6.82 21.55
CA LYS A 147 -33.36 6.35 22.07
C LYS A 147 -33.44 4.89 22.50
N ALA A 148 -32.36 4.14 22.31
CA ALA A 148 -31.86 3.18 23.31
C ALA A 148 -30.34 2.99 23.15
N ALA A 149 -29.58 3.47 24.12
CA ALA A 149 -28.22 3.02 24.40
C ALA A 149 -28.28 2.11 25.63
N PRO A 150 -27.35 1.15 25.76
CA PRO A 150 -26.66 1.10 27.04
C PRO A 150 -25.15 0.88 26.94
N LYS A 151 -24.47 1.65 27.79
CA LYS A 151 -23.40 1.26 28.72
C LYS A 151 -22.04 0.81 28.15
N LYS A 152 -21.14 1.77 28.24
CA LYS A 152 -19.69 1.66 28.46
C LYS A 152 -19.37 0.59 29.53
N ALA A 153 -18.64 -0.45 29.13
CA ALA A 153 -17.91 -1.35 30.03
C ALA A 153 -16.41 -1.21 29.74
N ALA A 154 -15.61 -1.09 30.79
CA ALA A 154 -14.16 -0.99 30.73
C ALA A 154 -13.51 -2.33 30.36
N ALA A 155 -12.32 -2.23 29.75
CA ALA A 155 -11.57 -3.25 29.02
C ALA A 155 -11.16 -4.51 29.81
N PRO A 156 -10.76 -5.56 29.08
CA PRO A 156 -9.47 -6.18 29.34
C PRO A 156 -8.54 -6.09 28.13
N LYS A 157 -7.24 -5.98 28.42
CA LYS A 157 -6.11 -5.88 27.49
C LYS A 157 -6.23 -6.94 26.37
N ALA A 158 -6.35 -6.49 25.12
CA ALA A 158 -6.26 -7.35 23.96
C ALA A 158 -4.83 -7.87 23.83
N ARG A 159 -4.63 -9.09 24.30
CA ARG A 159 -3.53 -9.96 23.90
C ARG A 159 -3.58 -10.04 22.37
N ALA A 160 -2.49 -9.68 21.69
CA ALA A 160 -2.42 -9.65 20.23
C ALA A 160 -3.00 -10.93 19.62
N ALA A 161 -4.23 -10.83 19.10
CA ALA A 161 -4.83 -11.86 18.29
C ALA A 161 -4.10 -11.82 16.95
N VAL A 162 -3.52 -12.94 16.56
CA VAL A 162 -2.98 -13.12 15.21
C VAL A 162 -4.19 -13.12 14.28
N GLU A 163 -4.55 -11.96 13.74
CA GLU A 163 -5.57 -11.87 12.69
C GLU A 163 -5.04 -12.62 11.46
N LYS A 164 -5.69 -13.74 11.15
CA LYS A 164 -5.56 -14.39 9.85
C LYS A 164 -6.21 -13.43 8.86
N LEU A 165 -5.44 -12.85 7.94
CA LEU A 165 -6.03 -12.13 6.81
C LEU A 165 -6.90 -13.12 6.03
N GLU A 166 -8.21 -12.91 6.07
CA GLU A 166 -9.17 -13.72 5.33
C GLU A 166 -8.90 -13.59 3.85
N GLN A 167 -9.00 -14.70 3.12
CA GLN A 167 -8.80 -14.69 1.67
C GLN A 167 -10.12 -14.33 0.99
N PRO A 168 -10.09 -13.58 -0.12
CA PRO A 168 -11.29 -13.32 -0.91
C PRO A 168 -11.88 -14.64 -1.44
N SER A 169 -13.17 -14.64 -1.74
CA SER A 169 -13.83 -15.82 -2.30
C SER A 169 -13.43 -16.09 -3.75
N ALA A 170 -13.01 -15.04 -4.47
CA ALA A 170 -12.53 -15.12 -5.83
C ALA A 170 -11.55 -13.97 -6.13
N VAL A 171 -10.64 -14.19 -7.08
CA VAL A 171 -9.72 -13.17 -7.59
C VAL A 171 -9.71 -13.28 -9.09
N ALA A 172 -9.99 -12.17 -9.77
CA ALA A 172 -9.96 -12.07 -11.22
C ALA A 172 -8.83 -11.15 -11.66
N ILE A 173 -8.22 -11.46 -12.81
CA ILE A 173 -7.39 -10.51 -13.54
C ILE A 173 -8.20 -9.96 -14.71
N ALA A 174 -8.62 -8.71 -14.60
CA ALA A 174 -9.47 -8.07 -15.60
C ALA A 174 -8.68 -7.03 -16.39
N GLY A 175 -8.60 -7.21 -17.71
CA GLY A 175 -7.86 -6.32 -18.60
C GLY A 175 -8.19 -6.50 -20.07
N ASP A 176 -7.35 -5.92 -20.93
CA ASP A 176 -7.51 -5.87 -22.40
C ASP A 176 -7.27 -7.23 -23.11
N PHE A 177 -7.11 -8.31 -22.35
CA PHE A 177 -6.83 -9.65 -22.88
C PHE A 177 -7.84 -10.70 -22.43
N ASN A 178 -8.90 -10.33 -21.71
CA ASN A 178 -9.84 -11.31 -21.19
C ASN A 178 -10.55 -12.08 -22.32
N THR A 179 -10.86 -11.39 -23.43
CA THR A 179 -11.41 -12.05 -24.63
C THR A 179 -10.46 -13.07 -25.24
N ILE A 180 -9.14 -12.82 -25.16
CA ILE A 180 -8.10 -13.79 -25.57
C ILE A 180 -8.12 -15.03 -24.66
N LEU A 181 -8.45 -14.86 -23.38
CA LEU A 181 -8.63 -15.97 -22.43
C LEU A 181 -9.96 -16.71 -22.60
N GLY A 182 -10.86 -16.21 -23.45
CA GLY A 182 -12.16 -16.81 -23.74
C GLY A 182 -13.34 -16.14 -23.03
N ALA A 183 -13.13 -15.04 -22.29
CA ALA A 183 -14.24 -14.27 -21.72
C ALA A 183 -15.06 -13.59 -22.83
N ALA A 184 -16.32 -13.28 -22.54
CA ALA A 184 -17.21 -12.63 -23.51
C ALA A 184 -16.80 -11.18 -23.85
N GLU A 185 -16.11 -10.50 -22.93
CA GLU A 185 -15.67 -9.11 -23.07
C GLU A 185 -14.45 -8.83 -22.17
N ASP A 186 -13.72 -7.77 -22.52
CA ASP A 186 -12.61 -7.26 -21.73
C ASP A 186 -13.10 -6.51 -20.48
N TRP A 187 -12.23 -6.38 -19.48
CA TRP A 187 -12.55 -5.66 -18.22
C TRP A 187 -13.72 -6.19 -17.41
N ALA A 188 -14.06 -7.46 -17.59
CA ALA A 188 -15.17 -8.10 -16.90
C ALA A 188 -14.69 -9.16 -15.88
N PRO A 189 -14.61 -8.80 -14.58
CA PRO A 189 -14.08 -9.67 -13.53
C PRO A 189 -15.05 -10.78 -13.10
N GLN A 190 -16.28 -10.79 -13.61
CA GLN A 190 -17.29 -11.77 -13.26
C GLN A 190 -17.13 -13.13 -13.98
N TYR A 191 -16.44 -13.14 -15.13
CA TYR A 191 -16.29 -14.34 -15.96
C TYR A 191 -15.33 -15.35 -15.35
N ASP A 192 -15.56 -16.64 -15.62
CA ASP A 192 -14.78 -17.72 -15.03
C ASP A 192 -13.38 -17.86 -15.66
N GLU A 193 -13.25 -17.48 -16.94
CA GLU A 193 -12.03 -17.56 -17.75
C GLU A 193 -10.91 -16.68 -17.20
N VAL A 194 -11.27 -15.63 -16.48
CA VAL A 194 -10.34 -14.64 -15.91
C VAL A 194 -10.05 -14.89 -14.42
N GLN A 195 -10.67 -15.91 -13.82
CA GLN A 195 -10.47 -16.23 -12.40
C GLN A 195 -9.14 -16.93 -12.15
N MET A 196 -8.44 -16.44 -11.14
CA MET A 196 -7.22 -17.05 -10.63
C MET A 196 -7.55 -18.23 -9.72
N LYS A 197 -6.65 -19.22 -9.69
CA LYS A 197 -6.75 -20.38 -8.79
C LYS A 197 -5.99 -20.12 -7.50
N PHE A 198 -6.65 -20.31 -6.35
CA PHE A 198 -6.01 -20.15 -5.05
C PHE A 198 -5.12 -21.34 -4.70
N ASN A 199 -3.88 -21.06 -4.28
CA ASN A 199 -2.97 -22.03 -3.71
C ASN A 199 -2.95 -21.90 -2.17
N ALA A 200 -3.67 -22.77 -1.48
CA ALA A 200 -3.82 -22.71 -0.02
C ALA A 200 -2.51 -22.88 0.77
N ARG A 201 -1.49 -23.55 0.20
CA ARG A 201 -0.18 -23.78 0.83
C ARG A 201 0.69 -22.53 0.75
N ARG A 202 0.69 -21.85 -0.40
CA ARG A 202 1.48 -20.63 -0.65
C ARG A 202 0.74 -19.34 -0.30
N LYS A 203 -0.58 -19.40 -0.10
CA LYS A 203 -1.47 -18.25 0.14
C LYS A 203 -1.45 -17.21 -0.99
N VAL A 204 -1.29 -17.68 -2.22
CA VAL A 204 -1.29 -16.84 -3.44
C VAL A 204 -2.31 -17.35 -4.44
N TRP A 205 -2.76 -16.46 -5.33
CA TRP A 205 -3.66 -16.74 -6.44
C TRP A 205 -2.87 -16.75 -7.75
N THR A 206 -3.12 -17.71 -8.63
CA THR A 206 -2.36 -17.88 -9.87
C THR A 206 -3.25 -18.08 -11.08
N LEU A 207 -2.94 -17.40 -12.18
CA LEU A 207 -3.50 -17.67 -13.51
C LEU A 207 -2.37 -17.76 -14.54
N ALA A 208 -2.37 -18.81 -15.34
CA ALA A 208 -1.45 -18.94 -16.47
C ALA A 208 -2.23 -18.70 -17.77
N ALA A 209 -1.69 -17.85 -18.63
CA ALA A 209 -2.28 -17.47 -19.90
C ALA A 209 -1.24 -17.59 -21.03
N THR A 210 -1.72 -17.81 -22.25
CA THR A 210 -0.90 -17.66 -23.46
C THR A 210 -1.38 -16.41 -24.17
N LEU A 211 -0.54 -15.38 -24.21
CA LEU A 211 -0.87 -14.10 -24.82
C LEU A 211 -0.02 -13.88 -26.07
N PRO A 212 -0.57 -13.26 -27.13
CA PRO A 212 0.23 -12.71 -28.23
C PRO A 212 1.25 -11.67 -27.73
N ALA A 213 2.21 -11.34 -28.60
CA ALA A 213 3.10 -10.21 -28.34
C ALA A 213 2.28 -8.91 -28.37
N GLY A 214 2.48 -8.03 -27.39
CA GLY A 214 1.68 -6.81 -27.29
C GLY A 214 1.87 -6.03 -26.00
N PHE A 215 1.08 -4.97 -25.89
CA PHE A 215 0.94 -4.17 -24.70
C PHE A 215 -0.47 -4.36 -24.15
N TYR A 216 -0.55 -4.68 -22.88
CA TYR A 216 -1.80 -4.98 -22.19
C TYR A 216 -1.91 -4.15 -20.93
N THR A 217 -3.13 -3.74 -20.58
CA THR A 217 -3.42 -3.17 -19.27
C THR A 217 -4.44 -4.01 -18.51
N TYR A 218 -4.31 -4.07 -17.19
CA TYR A 218 -5.19 -4.89 -16.35
C TYR A 218 -5.23 -4.40 -14.89
N LYS A 219 -6.20 -4.93 -14.14
CA LYS A 219 -6.34 -4.79 -12.68
C LYS A 219 -6.68 -6.13 -12.03
N ILE A 220 -6.51 -6.19 -10.72
CA ILE A 220 -6.93 -7.31 -9.89
C ILE A 220 -8.28 -6.93 -9.28
N ALA A 221 -9.31 -7.73 -9.52
CA ALA A 221 -10.64 -7.53 -8.97
C ALA A 221 -10.99 -8.67 -8.01
N LEU A 222 -11.56 -8.34 -6.86
CA LEU A 222 -11.92 -9.33 -5.84
C LEU A 222 -13.40 -9.70 -5.91
N ASN A 223 -13.69 -10.94 -5.52
CA ASN A 223 -15.05 -11.45 -5.34
C ASN A 223 -15.93 -11.27 -6.59
N ARG A 224 -15.36 -11.42 -7.79
CA ARG A 224 -16.06 -11.30 -9.09
C ARG A 224 -16.75 -9.94 -9.30
N SER A 225 -16.22 -8.87 -8.70
CA SER A 225 -16.80 -7.53 -8.76
C SER A 225 -15.72 -6.45 -8.77
N TRP A 226 -16.11 -5.21 -9.05
CA TRP A 226 -15.22 -4.05 -8.97
C TRP A 226 -15.22 -3.36 -7.59
N ASP A 227 -16.06 -3.81 -6.63
CA ASP A 227 -16.20 -3.21 -5.29
C ASP A 227 -14.89 -3.14 -4.52
N GLU A 228 -14.02 -4.13 -4.75
CA GLU A 228 -12.65 -4.13 -4.27
C GLU A 228 -11.72 -4.55 -5.40
N ASN A 229 -10.88 -3.61 -5.83
CA ASN A 229 -9.88 -3.86 -6.85
C ASN A 229 -8.55 -3.20 -6.50
N TYR A 230 -7.49 -3.76 -7.03
CA TYR A 230 -6.12 -3.31 -6.85
C TYR A 230 -5.49 -3.07 -8.21
N GLY A 231 -4.96 -1.86 -8.36
CA GLY A 231 -4.19 -1.42 -9.50
C GLY A 231 -2.69 -1.50 -9.24
N ALA A 232 -1.93 -0.82 -10.09
CA ALA A 232 -0.49 -0.64 -9.98
C ALA A 232 -0.06 -0.40 -8.52
N PHE A 233 0.97 -1.15 -8.10
CA PHE A 233 1.53 -1.12 -6.76
C PHE A 233 0.58 -1.58 -5.64
N GLY A 234 -0.46 -2.36 -5.96
CA GLY A 234 -1.39 -2.88 -4.95
C GLY A 234 -2.24 -1.79 -4.29
N VAL A 235 -2.38 -0.65 -4.97
CA VAL A 235 -3.19 0.47 -4.52
C VAL A 235 -4.65 0.16 -4.81
N ARG A 236 -5.50 0.27 -3.78
CA ARG A 236 -6.95 0.11 -3.96
C ARG A 236 -7.46 1.18 -4.91
N ASP A 237 -8.25 0.77 -5.91
CA ASP A 237 -8.76 1.65 -6.97
C ASP A 237 -7.65 2.39 -7.73
N GLY A 238 -6.41 1.88 -7.67
CA GLY A 238 -5.22 2.50 -8.26
C GLY A 238 -5.21 2.50 -9.79
N ALA A 239 -4.13 3.01 -10.37
CA ALA A 239 -3.91 2.99 -11.83
C ALA A 239 -3.86 1.55 -12.39
N ASN A 240 -4.02 1.36 -13.69
CA ASN A 240 -3.90 0.02 -14.29
C ASN A 240 -2.45 -0.49 -14.19
N HIS A 241 -2.28 -1.81 -14.09
CA HIS A 241 -1.00 -2.44 -14.38
C HIS A 241 -0.75 -2.41 -15.89
N GLU A 242 0.50 -2.23 -16.28
CA GLU A 242 0.94 -2.31 -17.68
C GLU A 242 1.80 -3.56 -17.87
N LEU A 243 1.56 -4.32 -18.94
CA LEU A 243 2.33 -5.49 -19.31
C LEU A 243 2.77 -5.35 -20.76
N LYS A 244 4.08 -5.21 -20.97
CA LYS A 244 4.70 -5.42 -22.27
C LYS A 244 5.12 -6.88 -22.37
N HIS A 245 4.52 -7.61 -23.29
CA HIS A 245 4.76 -9.05 -23.46
C HIS A 245 5.29 -9.37 -24.84
N ASP A 246 6.31 -10.21 -24.93
CA ASP A 246 6.92 -10.63 -26.20
C ASP A 246 6.17 -11.80 -26.87
N GLY A 247 5.08 -12.26 -26.23
CA GLY A 247 4.26 -13.36 -26.69
C GLY A 247 4.60 -14.70 -26.03
N GLY A 248 3.63 -15.61 -26.01
CA GLY A 248 3.74 -16.91 -25.37
C GLY A 248 3.14 -16.93 -23.97
N LYS A 249 3.62 -17.86 -23.13
CA LYS A 249 3.05 -18.11 -21.82
C LYS A 249 3.48 -17.03 -20.80
N VAL A 250 2.52 -16.55 -20.03
CA VAL A 250 2.71 -15.68 -18.85
C VAL A 250 1.96 -16.27 -17.66
N THR A 251 2.56 -16.19 -16.47
CA THR A 251 1.94 -16.59 -15.22
C THR A 251 1.78 -15.38 -14.31
N PHE A 252 0.53 -15.02 -14.03
CA PHE A 252 0.17 -14.00 -13.06
C PHE A 252 0.07 -14.64 -11.68
N THR A 253 0.74 -14.05 -10.69
CA THR A 253 0.67 -14.48 -9.28
C THR A 253 0.34 -13.29 -8.39
N TYR A 254 -0.79 -13.35 -7.70
CA TYR A 254 -1.27 -12.32 -6.78
C TYR A 254 -1.16 -12.79 -5.32
N ASP A 255 -0.65 -11.93 -4.44
CA ASP A 255 -0.62 -12.16 -3.00
C ASP A 255 -1.53 -11.15 -2.30
N HIS A 256 -2.60 -11.65 -1.67
CA HIS A 256 -3.58 -10.80 -1.00
C HIS A 256 -3.01 -10.09 0.25
N ALA A 257 -1.99 -10.66 0.88
CA ALA A 257 -1.34 -10.05 2.04
C ALA A 257 -0.59 -8.77 1.68
N THR A 258 0.02 -8.74 0.51
CA THR A 258 0.75 -7.56 0.00
C THR A 258 -0.07 -6.73 -0.96
N ARG A 259 -1.20 -7.28 -1.46
CA ARG A 259 -2.01 -6.76 -2.57
C ARG A 259 -1.21 -6.59 -3.86
N ASP A 260 -0.07 -7.28 -3.97
CA ASP A 260 0.86 -7.15 -5.09
C ASP A 260 0.68 -8.28 -6.09
N ILE A 261 1.11 -8.04 -7.33
CA ILE A 261 1.08 -9.01 -8.42
C ILE A 261 2.45 -9.11 -9.10
N VAL A 262 2.86 -10.33 -9.41
CA VAL A 262 4.06 -10.60 -10.21
C VAL A 262 3.72 -11.43 -11.44
N THR A 263 4.38 -11.10 -12.55
CA THR A 263 4.31 -11.81 -13.82
C THR A 263 5.61 -12.56 -14.09
N ALA A 264 5.53 -13.82 -14.53
CA ALA A 264 6.67 -14.67 -14.86
C ALA A 264 6.44 -15.48 -16.13
#